data_AF-A0A6A6VI22-F1
#
_entry.id   AF-A0A6A6VI22-F1
#
_cell.length_a   1.000
_cell.length_b   1.000
_cell.length_c   1.000
_cell.angle_alpha   90.00
_cell.angle_beta   90.00
_cell.angle_gamma   90.00
#
_symmetry.space_group_name_H-M   'P 1'
#
loop_
_entity.id
_entity.type
_entity.pdbx_description
1 polymer ?
#
loop_
_entity_poly.entity_id
_entity_poly.type
_entity_poly.pdbx_seq_one_letter_code
_entity_poly.pdbx_strand_id
1 'polypeptide(L)' 'MCIRLVEKYAACGCIYHIHAIDPCASVGHHSPVDKIVHVGYACPQHSSSTKR' A
#
# COMPACT_ATOMS: atom_id res chain seq x y z
N MET A 1 -4.55 -6.33 16.99
CA MET A 1 -3.61 -6.21 15.87
C MET A 1 -3.69 -4.78 15.34
N CYS A 2 -2.57 -4.06 15.29
CA CYS A 2 -2.50 -2.74 14.67
C CYS A 2 -2.38 -2.93 13.16
N ILE A 3 -3.04 -2.09 12.38
CA ILE A 3 -3.11 -2.24 10.93
C ILE A 3 -2.52 -1.02 10.28
N ARG A 4 -1.74 -1.20 9.22
CA ARG A 4 -1.27 -0.12 8.36
C ARG A 4 -1.76 -0.35 6.94
N LEU A 5 -2.52 0.59 6.40
CA LEU A 5 -2.95 0.52 5.02
C LEU A 5 -1.79 0.93 4.11
N VAL A 6 -1.47 0.06 3.15
CA VAL A 6 -0.45 0.32 2.13
C VAL A 6 -1.10 0.24 0.77
N GLU A 7 -1.20 1.38 0.11
CA GLU A 7 -1.77 1.47 -1.23
C GLU A 7 -0.69 1.18 -2.26
N LYS A 8 -0.97 0.24 -3.16
CA LYS A 8 -0.05 -0.17 -4.23
C LYS A 8 -0.74 -0.21 -5.58
N TYR A 9 0.05 -0.08 -6.64
CA TYR A 9 -0.41 -0.38 -7.99
C TYR A 9 -0.43 -1.89 -8.22
N ALA A 10 -1.47 -2.41 -8.86
CA ALA A 10 -1.71 -3.84 -9.01
C ALA A 10 -0.66 -4.52 -9.92
N ALA A 11 -0.28 -3.90 -11.03
CA ALA A 11 0.60 -4.51 -12.03
C ALA A 11 2.09 -4.42 -11.67
N CYS A 12 2.54 -3.27 -11.13
CA CYS A 12 3.96 -3.04 -10.82
C CYS A 12 4.29 -3.15 -9.33
N GLY A 13 3.30 -3.23 -8.43
CA GLY A 13 3.52 -3.31 -6.99
C GLY A 13 4.10 -2.03 -6.35
N CYS A 14 4.33 -0.97 -7.13
CA CYS A 14 4.83 0.30 -6.63
C CYS A 14 3.90 0.84 -5.54
N ILE A 15 4.49 1.38 -4.48
CA ILE A 15 3.74 2.01 -3.39
C ILE A 15 3.21 3.35 -3.90
N TYR A 16 1.91 3.52 -3.80
CA TYR A 16 1.24 4.79 -4.03
C TYR A 16 1.25 5.63 -2.75
N HIS A 17 0.84 5.03 -1.63
CA HIS A 17 0.78 5.72 -0.35
C HIS A 17 0.90 4.74 0.83
N ILE A 18 1.51 5.19 1.92
CA ILE A 18 1.56 4.45 3.20
C ILE A 18 0.81 5.29 4.22
N HIS A 19 -0.29 4.75 4.72
CA HIS A 19 -1.10 5.42 5.73
C HIS A 19 -0.48 5.29 7.13
N ALA A 20 -0.99 6.10 8.06
CA ALA A 20 -0.69 5.93 9.48
C ALA A 20 -1.16 4.56 9.99
N ILE A 21 -0.56 4.12 11.10
CA ILE A 21 -0.96 2.89 11.78
C ILE A 21 -2.26 3.16 12.53
N ASP A 22 -3.27 2.32 12.30
CA ASP A 22 -4.49 2.24 13.10
C ASP A 22 -4.18 1.42 14.38
N PRO A 23 -4.15 2.07 15.56
CA PRO A 23 -3.79 1.40 16.80
C PRO A 23 -4.97 0.57 17.33
N CYS A 24 -4.68 -0.63 17.82
CA CYS A 24 -5.64 -1.38 18.63
C CYS A 24 -5.39 -1.16 20.13
N ALA A 25 -6.28 -1.69 20.98
CA ALA A 25 -6.22 -1.54 22.44
C ALA A 25 -4.93 -2.06 23.13
N SER A 26 -4.08 -2.79 22.41
CA SER A 26 -2.81 -3.35 22.90
C SER A 26 -1.60 -2.82 22.11
N VAL A 27 -1.64 -1.54 21.75
CA VAL A 27 -0.54 -0.88 21.01
C VAL A 27 0.81 -1.10 21.70
N GLY A 28 1.86 -1.42 20.93
CA GLY A 28 3.21 -1.69 21.45
C GLY A 28 3.51 -3.14 21.82
N HIS A 29 2.50 -4.02 21.87
CA HIS A 29 2.70 -5.44 22.19
C HIS A 29 2.82 -6.36 20.96
N HIS A 30 2.62 -5.83 19.74
CA HIS A 30 2.75 -6.57 18.48
C HIS A 30 3.26 -5.67 17.35
N SER A 31 3.88 -6.29 16.35
CA SER A 31 4.25 -5.60 15.11
C SER A 31 2.99 -5.22 14.32
N PRO A 32 2.92 -4.00 13.75
CA PRO A 32 1.83 -3.62 12.85
C PRO A 32 1.78 -4.53 11.64
N VAL A 33 0.57 -4.88 11.20
CA VAL A 33 0.34 -5.71 10.01
C VAL A 33 -0.04 -4.83 8.84
N ASP A 34 0.65 -5.02 7.72
CA ASP A 34 0.38 -4.28 6.49
C ASP A 34 -0.80 -4.90 5.75
N LYS A 35 -1.82 -4.07 5.50
CA LYS A 35 -2.95 -4.41 4.64
C LYS A 35 -2.78 -3.70 3.31
N ILE A 36 -2.51 -4.49 2.27
CA ILE A 36 -2.30 -3.98 0.93
C ILE A 36 -3.65 -3.73 0.26
N VAL A 37 -3.81 -2.54 -0.32
CA VAL A 37 -4.96 -2.19 -1.15
C VAL A 37 -4.46 -1.76 -2.53
N HIS A 38 -5.12 -2.24 -3.58
CA HIS A 38 -4.78 -1.87 -4.95
C HIS A 38 -5.62 -0.69 -5.42
N VAL A 39 -4.96 0.43 -5.74
CA VAL A 39 -5.63 1.70 -6.07
C VAL A 39 -5.60 2.04 -7.57
N GLY A 40 -4.88 1.27 -8.37
CA GLY A 40 -4.77 1.47 -9.82
C GLY A 40 -3.94 0.40 -10.50
N TYR A 41 -3.93 0.41 -11.83
CA TYR A 41 -3.22 -0.61 -12.62
C TYR A 41 -1.70 -0.45 -12.56
N ALA A 42 -1.15 0.68 -13.00
CA ALA A 42 0.30 0.94 -13.03
C ALA A 42 0.63 2.38 -12.59
N CYS A 43 1.79 2.59 -11.97
CA CYS A 43 2.24 3.92 -11.56
C CYS A 43 2.69 4.76 -12.76
N PRO A 44 2.81 6.10 -12.68
CA PRO A 44 3.20 6.94 -13.81
C PRO A 44 4.51 6.53 -14.50
N GLN A 45 5.45 5.95 -13.77
CA GLN A 45 6.74 5.46 -14.31
C GLN A 45 6.59 4.14 -15.08
N HIS A 46 5.63 3.30 -14.69
CA HIS A 46 5.37 1.99 -15.32
C HIS A 46 4.10 1.98 -16.17
N SER A 47 3.38 3.10 -16.20
CA SER A 47 2.25 3.38 -17.08
C SER A 47 2.82 3.84 -18.41
N SER A 48 3.67 3.00 -19.01
CA SER A 48 4.07 3.14 -20.39
C SER A 48 2.84 2.84 -21.24
N SER A 49 2.11 3.91 -21.57
CA SER A 49 1.48 3.99 -22.88
C SER A 49 2.56 3.58 -23.87
N THR A 50 2.40 2.39 -24.44
CA THR A 50 3.24 1.91 -25.52
C THR A 50 3.16 2.98 -26.60
N LYS A 51 4.17 3.86 -26.69
CA LYS A 51 4.38 4.67 -27.89
C LYS A 51 4.68 3.69 -29.01
N ARG A 52 3.65 3.29 -29.74
CA ARG A 52 3.76 2.70 -31.07
C ARG A 52 3.70 3.83 -32.08
#